data_AF-D8LKP2-F1
#
_entry.id   AF-D8LKP2-F1
#
_cell.length_a   1.000
_cell.length_b   1.000
_cell.length_c   1.000
_cell.angle_alpha   90.00
_cell.angle_beta   90.00
_cell.angle_gamma   90.00
#
_symmetry.space_group_name_H-M   'P 1'
#
loop_
_entity.id
_entity.type
_entity.pdbx_description
1 polymer ?
#
loop_
_entity_poly.entity_id
_entity_poly.type
_entity_poly.pdbx_seq_one_letter_code
_entity_poly.pdbx_strand_id
1 'polypeptide(L)'
;MVLLETYQGGDYMTEKACQSCAAGTFVFEEASTEAGVSYAADPLSCQACPDDNMSFGLDGQCSCNDGYTIVGASALGPLRCVVTSHVTAIAAWRGSSASTVTYRSLITAVQSTLPPSETLTSLTLEHLFTWAGASCYSYTGSGGDGLQACQSLGNLCALQLHDPSSMACSLFSAVLNNRLGNNHGQTGWGVTLPWLTYIEEASDVRDGTDIEMQLTFASEMRIILAKYSLDGTWLGMEEMSTQPYYCGVGAPDTSAGGGQSRSSKYLKFGHSMTETFECDLKSLLGEEAFFYDPYIVDEATGELHPIAVLNVNYGDGVSTPNLNIRALDELDDVFTRRFFFFDSVSG
;
A
#
# COMPACT_ATOMS: atom_id res chain seq x y z
N MET A 1 -22.66 -27.05 -17.97
CA MET A 1 -22.05 -28.40 -18.05
C MET A 1 -20.87 -28.31 -19.00
N VAL A 2 -19.79 -29.06 -18.79
CA VAL A 2 -18.64 -29.09 -19.70
C VAL A 2 -18.91 -30.04 -20.85
N LEU A 3 -18.59 -29.62 -22.05
CA LEU A 3 -18.62 -30.43 -23.26
C LEU A 3 -17.34 -31.27 -23.35
N LEU A 4 -17.51 -32.59 -23.28
CA LEU A 4 -16.46 -33.57 -23.50
C LEU A 4 -16.42 -33.96 -24.97
N GLU A 5 -15.28 -33.70 -25.60
CA GLU A 5 -15.03 -34.07 -27.01
C GLU A 5 -14.02 -35.22 -27.14
N THR A 6 -13.30 -35.55 -26.07
CA THR A 6 -12.26 -36.59 -26.05
C THR A 6 -12.42 -37.53 -24.84
N TYR A 7 -12.01 -38.79 -25.02
CA TYR A 7 -11.86 -39.75 -23.91
C TYR A 7 -10.64 -39.41 -23.05
N GLN A 8 -10.52 -40.01 -21.86
CA GLN A 8 -9.35 -39.86 -20.96
C GLN A 8 -7.98 -40.22 -21.58
N GLY A 9 -7.94 -40.76 -22.80
CA GLY A 9 -6.74 -41.06 -23.59
C GLY A 9 -6.45 -40.10 -24.76
N GLY A 10 -7.27 -39.07 -24.98
CA GLY A 10 -7.08 -38.07 -26.04
C GLY A 10 -7.77 -38.38 -27.38
N ASP A 11 -8.34 -39.57 -27.56
CA ASP A 11 -9.13 -39.90 -28.74
C ASP A 11 -10.47 -39.16 -28.74
N TYR A 12 -10.91 -38.67 -29.91
CA TYR A 12 -12.19 -38.00 -30.06
C TYR A 12 -13.38 -38.94 -29.87
N MET A 13 -14.41 -38.47 -29.17
CA MET A 13 -15.66 -39.19 -28.96
C MET A 13 -16.54 -39.12 -30.22
N THR A 14 -17.17 -40.24 -30.59
CA THR A 14 -18.15 -40.29 -31.69
C THR A 14 -19.42 -39.48 -31.39
N GLU A 15 -19.77 -39.36 -30.11
CA GLU A 15 -20.86 -38.52 -29.61
C GLU A 15 -20.32 -37.65 -28.49
N LYS A 16 -20.48 -36.33 -28.60
CA LYS A 16 -20.07 -35.39 -27.55
C LYS A 16 -20.95 -35.59 -26.32
N ALA A 17 -20.37 -35.55 -25.13
CA ALA A 17 -21.10 -35.73 -23.88
C ALA A 17 -21.01 -34.45 -23.03
N CYS A 18 -22.05 -34.17 -22.25
CA CYS A 18 -22.01 -33.10 -21.26
C CYS A 18 -21.74 -33.70 -19.87
N GLN A 19 -20.72 -33.20 -19.18
CA GLN A 19 -20.42 -33.55 -17.80
C GLN A 19 -20.72 -32.36 -16.89
N SER A 20 -21.40 -32.60 -15.77
CA SER A 20 -21.59 -31.57 -14.75
C SER A 20 -20.26 -31.16 -14.14
N CYS A 21 -20.11 -29.86 -13.90
CA CYS A 21 -18.95 -29.33 -13.19
C CYS A 21 -18.89 -29.84 -11.75
N ALA A 22 -17.68 -29.84 -11.19
CA ALA A 22 -17.51 -30.05 -9.76
C ALA A 22 -18.27 -28.95 -9.00
N ALA A 23 -18.77 -29.29 -7.80
CA ALA A 23 -19.48 -28.33 -6.98
C ALA A 23 -18.65 -27.05 -6.77
N GLY A 24 -19.30 -25.89 -6.94
CA GLY A 24 -18.67 -24.58 -6.84
C GLY A 24 -17.92 -24.09 -8.09
N THR A 25 -17.92 -24.86 -9.18
CA THR A 25 -17.37 -24.44 -10.48
C THR A 25 -18.47 -24.32 -11.54
N PHE A 26 -18.28 -23.44 -12.53
CA PHE A 26 -19.28 -23.11 -13.54
C PHE A 26 -18.71 -23.09 -14.96
N VAL A 27 -19.56 -23.30 -15.96
CA VAL A 27 -19.18 -23.20 -17.38
C VAL A 27 -19.85 -21.98 -17.98
N PHE A 28 -19.05 -21.06 -18.52
CA PHE A 28 -19.56 -19.90 -19.24
C PHE A 28 -19.72 -20.23 -20.72
N GLU A 29 -20.95 -20.19 -21.22
CA GLU A 29 -21.26 -20.32 -22.66
C GLU A 29 -21.08 -18.98 -23.40
N GLU A 30 -21.15 -17.87 -22.67
CA GLU A 30 -20.88 -16.51 -23.14
C GLU A 30 -19.93 -15.82 -22.16
N ALA A 31 -19.16 -14.85 -22.66
CA ALA A 31 -18.26 -14.09 -21.79
C ALA A 31 -19.06 -13.31 -20.74
N SER A 32 -18.64 -13.39 -19.48
CA SER A 32 -19.27 -12.69 -18.35
C SER A 32 -18.21 -12.10 -17.43
N THR A 33 -18.60 -11.15 -16.58
CA THR A 33 -17.75 -10.63 -15.51
C THR A 33 -18.44 -10.87 -14.19
N GLU A 34 -17.84 -11.69 -13.34
CA GLU A 34 -18.39 -12.09 -12.04
C GLU A 34 -17.34 -11.88 -10.95
N ALA A 35 -17.77 -11.36 -9.80
CA ALA A 35 -16.88 -11.04 -8.68
C ALA A 35 -15.59 -10.27 -9.07
N GLY A 36 -15.70 -9.37 -10.06
CA GLY A 36 -14.59 -8.53 -10.52
C GLY A 36 -13.55 -9.25 -11.39
N VAL A 37 -13.87 -10.44 -11.91
CA VAL A 37 -13.05 -11.19 -12.88
C VAL A 37 -13.85 -11.44 -14.15
N SER A 38 -13.21 -11.24 -15.30
CA SER A 38 -13.79 -11.59 -16.60
C SER A 38 -13.52 -13.04 -16.95
N TYR A 39 -14.60 -13.78 -17.20
CA TYR A 39 -14.60 -15.17 -17.62
C TYR A 39 -14.86 -15.24 -19.12
N ALA A 40 -13.98 -15.95 -19.83
CA ALA A 40 -14.18 -16.22 -21.24
C ALA A 40 -15.25 -17.31 -21.43
N ALA A 41 -15.97 -17.24 -22.55
CA ALA A 41 -16.80 -18.35 -23.00
C ALA A 41 -15.92 -19.56 -23.27
N ASP A 42 -16.05 -20.59 -22.45
CA ASP A 42 -15.31 -21.84 -22.59
C ASP A 42 -16.21 -23.01 -22.22
N PRO A 43 -16.90 -23.63 -23.19
CA PRO A 43 -17.74 -24.78 -22.92
C PRO A 43 -16.94 -26.03 -22.56
N LEU A 44 -15.60 -26.01 -22.69
CA LEU A 44 -14.72 -27.16 -22.47
C LEU A 44 -14.08 -27.18 -21.07
N SER A 45 -14.22 -26.11 -20.27
CA SER A 45 -13.64 -26.05 -18.93
C SER A 45 -14.61 -25.53 -17.86
N CYS A 46 -14.47 -26.09 -16.66
CA CYS A 46 -15.11 -25.53 -15.47
C CYS A 46 -14.20 -24.44 -14.92
N GLN A 47 -14.74 -23.24 -14.74
CA GLN A 47 -14.06 -22.10 -14.17
C GLN A 47 -14.46 -21.95 -12.70
N ALA A 48 -13.55 -21.45 -11.86
CA ALA A 48 -13.74 -21.24 -10.43
C ALA A 48 -13.83 -19.74 -10.12
N CYS A 49 -14.48 -19.41 -9.00
CA CYS A 49 -14.49 -18.04 -8.48
C CYS A 49 -13.08 -17.58 -8.10
N PRO A 50 -12.83 -16.26 -7.96
CA PRO A 50 -11.48 -15.74 -7.77
C PRO A 50 -10.86 -16.01 -6.39
N ASP A 51 -11.68 -16.41 -5.41
CA ASP A 51 -11.27 -16.67 -4.03
C ASP A 51 -11.63 -18.11 -3.67
N ASP A 52 -10.73 -18.82 -3.00
CA ASP A 52 -10.90 -20.22 -2.62
C ASP A 52 -12.11 -20.45 -1.69
N ASN A 53 -12.57 -19.41 -1.00
CA ASN A 53 -13.77 -19.44 -0.15
C ASN A 53 -15.03 -18.94 -0.87
N MET A 54 -14.98 -18.79 -2.19
CA MET A 54 -16.14 -18.57 -3.05
C MET A 54 -16.54 -19.83 -3.80
N SER A 55 -17.83 -19.92 -4.12
CA SER A 55 -18.35 -20.93 -5.03
C SER A 55 -19.39 -20.33 -5.96
N PHE A 56 -19.43 -20.84 -7.19
CA PHE A 56 -20.48 -20.49 -8.13
C PHE A 56 -21.83 -21.09 -7.72
N GLY A 57 -22.86 -20.25 -7.75
CA GLY A 57 -24.27 -20.65 -7.73
C GLY A 57 -24.72 -21.31 -9.03
N LEU A 58 -25.96 -21.81 -9.06
CA LEU A 58 -26.55 -22.41 -10.27
C LEU A 58 -26.76 -21.39 -11.40
N ASP A 59 -26.79 -20.11 -11.05
CA ASP A 59 -26.92 -18.95 -11.93
C ASP A 59 -25.56 -18.43 -12.45
N GLY A 60 -24.45 -19.05 -12.04
CA GLY A 60 -23.10 -18.62 -12.44
C GLY A 60 -22.62 -17.39 -11.67
N GLN A 61 -23.27 -17.00 -10.58
CA GLN A 61 -22.80 -15.92 -9.71
C GLN A 61 -21.91 -16.46 -8.59
N CYS A 62 -20.81 -15.76 -8.31
CA CYS A 62 -19.93 -16.10 -7.19
C CYS A 62 -20.53 -15.63 -5.86
N SER A 63 -20.60 -16.54 -4.89
CA SER A 63 -20.99 -16.24 -3.52
C SER A 63 -20.00 -16.83 -2.53
N CYS A 64 -19.84 -16.19 -1.36
CA CYS A 64 -18.99 -16.73 -0.31
C CYS A 64 -19.62 -17.98 0.31
N ASN A 65 -18.78 -18.94 0.66
CA ASN A 65 -19.16 -20.09 1.46
C ASN A 65 -19.63 -19.66 2.86
N ASP A 66 -20.39 -20.52 3.53
CA ASP A 66 -20.93 -20.26 4.87
C ASP A 66 -19.82 -19.85 5.85
N GLY A 67 -20.07 -18.78 6.61
CA GLY A 67 -19.11 -18.21 7.57
C GLY A 67 -18.11 -17.22 6.98
N TYR A 68 -18.23 -16.89 5.70
CA TYR A 68 -17.47 -15.85 5.02
C TYR A 68 -18.36 -14.73 4.51
N THR A 69 -17.80 -13.52 4.45
CA THR A 69 -18.44 -12.31 3.97
C THR A 69 -17.69 -11.82 2.73
N ILE A 70 -18.42 -11.50 1.67
CA ILE A 70 -17.84 -10.94 0.45
C ILE A 70 -17.39 -9.50 0.72
N VAL A 71 -16.18 -9.17 0.28
CA VAL A 71 -15.58 -7.85 0.45
C VAL A 71 -14.87 -7.41 -0.81
N GLY A 72 -14.72 -6.09 -0.93
CA GLY A 72 -14.06 -5.42 -2.03
C GLY A 72 -15.04 -4.80 -3.03
N ALA A 73 -14.49 -4.07 -4.00
CA ALA A 73 -15.24 -3.45 -5.08
C ALA A 73 -14.93 -4.17 -6.41
N SER A 74 -15.96 -4.75 -7.04
CA SER A 74 -15.79 -5.55 -8.26
C SER A 74 -15.36 -4.73 -9.48
N ALA A 75 -15.56 -3.42 -9.44
CA ALA A 75 -15.10 -2.49 -10.47
C ALA A 75 -13.57 -2.34 -10.51
N LEU A 76 -12.87 -2.64 -9.40
CA LEU A 76 -11.42 -2.50 -9.30
C LEU A 76 -10.67 -3.81 -9.56
N GLY A 77 -11.29 -4.95 -9.23
CA GLY A 77 -10.66 -6.24 -9.38
C GLY A 77 -11.37 -7.36 -8.62
N PRO A 78 -10.71 -8.51 -8.46
CA PRO A 78 -11.29 -9.70 -7.85
C PRO A 78 -11.80 -9.44 -6.42
N LEU A 79 -13.06 -9.80 -6.16
CA LEU A 79 -13.62 -9.78 -4.81
C LEU A 79 -13.02 -10.90 -3.96
N ARG A 80 -13.06 -10.73 -2.63
CA ARG A 80 -12.52 -11.70 -1.66
C ARG A 80 -13.57 -12.14 -0.66
N CYS A 81 -13.40 -13.32 -0.08
CA CYS A 81 -14.23 -13.83 1.00
C CYS A 81 -13.44 -13.83 2.30
N VAL A 82 -13.86 -13.02 3.26
CA VAL A 82 -13.21 -12.90 4.56
C VAL A 82 -14.09 -13.50 5.63
N VAL A 83 -13.51 -14.24 6.57
CA VAL A 83 -14.23 -14.84 7.69
C VAL A 83 -15.14 -13.80 8.35
N THR A 84 -16.44 -14.10 8.43
CA THR A 84 -17.46 -13.13 8.88
C THR A 84 -17.17 -12.60 10.27
N SER A 85 -16.68 -13.45 11.19
CA SER A 85 -16.32 -13.01 12.55
C SER A 85 -15.19 -11.98 12.57
N HIS A 86 -14.21 -12.08 11.65
CA HIS A 86 -13.12 -11.10 11.52
C HIS A 86 -13.66 -9.76 11.00
N VAL A 87 -14.57 -9.82 10.03
CA VAL A 87 -15.25 -8.63 9.49
C VAL A 87 -16.11 -7.94 10.56
N THR A 88 -16.79 -8.71 11.41
CA THR A 88 -17.55 -8.19 12.54
C THR A 88 -16.65 -7.57 13.61
N ALA A 89 -15.45 -8.11 13.84
CA ALA A 89 -14.52 -7.60 14.85
C ALA A 89 -14.06 -6.16 14.57
N ILE A 90 -13.98 -5.76 13.29
CA ILE A 90 -13.59 -4.42 12.89
C ILE A 90 -14.77 -3.50 12.55
N ALA A 91 -16.01 -3.87 12.92
CA ALA A 91 -17.22 -3.15 12.52
C ALA A 91 -17.22 -1.66 12.89
N ALA A 92 -16.54 -1.27 13.98
CA ALA A 92 -16.44 0.12 14.42
C ALA A 92 -15.67 1.04 13.45
N TRP A 93 -14.78 0.47 12.63
CA TRP A 93 -13.99 1.21 11.64
C TRP A 93 -14.56 1.09 10.23
N ARG A 94 -15.62 0.29 10.04
CA ARG A 94 -16.28 0.10 8.74
C ARG A 94 -17.38 1.14 8.55
N GLY A 95 -17.61 1.52 7.30
CA GLY A 95 -18.63 2.49 6.91
C GLY A 95 -18.17 3.32 5.72
N SER A 96 -18.93 4.36 5.36
CA SER A 96 -18.56 5.26 4.27
C SER A 96 -17.25 6.01 4.53
N SER A 97 -16.92 6.27 5.80
CA SER A 97 -15.65 6.89 6.20
C SER A 97 -14.42 5.99 5.94
N ALA A 98 -14.60 4.67 5.82
CA ALA A 98 -13.49 3.74 5.59
C ALA A 98 -12.88 3.87 4.20
N SER A 99 -13.69 4.30 3.23
CA SER A 99 -13.30 4.56 1.85
C SER A 99 -13.14 6.06 1.56
N THR A 100 -13.22 6.92 2.57
CA THR A 100 -13.14 8.37 2.37
C THR A 100 -11.68 8.82 2.38
N VAL A 101 -11.29 9.59 1.36
CA VAL A 101 -9.97 10.22 1.27
C VAL A 101 -10.13 11.73 1.28
N THR A 102 -9.31 12.42 2.07
CA THR A 102 -9.27 13.89 2.08
C THR A 102 -7.92 14.38 1.57
N TYR A 103 -7.93 14.98 0.40
CA TYR A 103 -6.78 15.69 -0.15
C TYR A 103 -6.72 17.09 0.46
N ARG A 104 -5.61 17.38 1.14
CA ARG A 104 -5.35 18.68 1.78
C ARG A 104 -4.39 19.48 0.90
N SER A 105 -4.37 20.80 1.10
CA SER A 105 -3.40 21.68 0.43
C SER A 105 -3.47 21.67 -1.09
N LEU A 106 -4.68 21.61 -1.64
CA LEU A 106 -4.90 21.69 -3.09
C LEU A 106 -4.43 23.06 -3.61
N ILE A 107 -3.69 23.05 -4.72
CA ILE A 107 -3.31 24.29 -5.39
C ILE A 107 -4.56 24.82 -6.09
N THR A 108 -5.16 25.88 -5.56
CA THR A 108 -6.21 26.63 -6.27
C THR A 108 -5.64 27.93 -6.83
N ALA A 109 -6.17 28.37 -7.97
CA ALA A 109 -5.82 29.66 -8.57
C ALA A 109 -6.29 30.88 -7.73
N VAL A 110 -6.88 30.66 -6.55
CA VAL A 110 -7.53 31.70 -5.74
C VAL A 110 -6.80 31.82 -4.40
N GLN A 111 -6.42 33.05 -4.05
CA GLN A 111 -5.84 33.42 -2.75
C GLN A 111 -6.86 33.20 -1.61
N SER A 112 -7.02 31.95 -1.20
CA SER A 112 -7.71 31.56 0.03
C SER A 112 -6.71 31.53 1.19
N THR A 113 -7.13 32.00 2.36
CA THR A 113 -6.32 31.98 3.60
C THR A 113 -6.23 30.60 4.25
N LEU A 114 -6.99 29.62 3.77
CA LEU A 114 -6.88 28.21 4.14
C LEU A 114 -6.57 27.38 2.89
N PRO A 115 -5.63 26.41 2.97
CA PRO A 115 -5.39 25.51 1.87
C PRO A 115 -6.70 24.76 1.56
N PRO A 116 -7.22 24.81 0.34
CA PRO A 116 -8.43 24.10 0.00
C PRO A 116 -8.22 22.59 0.17
N SER A 117 -9.28 21.92 0.57
CA SER A 117 -9.32 20.47 0.69
C SER A 117 -10.51 19.91 -0.09
N GLU A 118 -10.37 18.70 -0.58
CA GLU A 118 -11.42 17.96 -1.28
C GLU A 118 -11.49 16.56 -0.71
N THR A 119 -12.72 16.07 -0.58
CA THR A 119 -13.00 14.75 -0.03
C THR A 119 -13.76 13.94 -1.06
N LEU A 120 -13.31 12.71 -1.29
CA LEU A 120 -13.93 11.78 -2.23
C LEU A 120 -14.05 10.38 -1.64
N THR A 121 -14.87 9.55 -2.29
CA THR A 121 -14.98 8.12 -2.00
C THR A 121 -14.03 7.36 -2.92
N SER A 122 -13.04 6.70 -2.33
CA SER A 122 -12.04 5.90 -3.02
C SER A 122 -12.48 4.47 -3.22
N LEU A 123 -12.60 4.04 -4.48
CA LEU A 123 -12.83 2.64 -4.84
C LEU A 123 -11.67 1.75 -4.39
N THR A 124 -10.45 2.28 -4.35
CA THR A 124 -9.27 1.56 -3.87
C THR A 124 -9.35 1.23 -2.40
N LEU A 125 -9.68 2.22 -1.56
CA LEU A 125 -9.89 1.94 -0.13
C LEU A 125 -11.12 1.07 0.08
N GLU A 126 -12.21 1.27 -0.67
CA GLU A 126 -13.38 0.38 -0.62
C GLU A 126 -13.00 -1.08 -0.93
N HIS A 127 -12.16 -1.28 -1.94
CA HIS A 127 -11.71 -2.59 -2.38
C HIS A 127 -10.83 -3.28 -1.33
N LEU A 128 -9.87 -2.56 -0.74
CA LEU A 128 -8.83 -3.16 0.10
C LEU A 128 -9.14 -3.13 1.61
N PHE A 129 -9.82 -2.10 2.10
CA PHE A 129 -9.89 -1.79 3.53
C PHE A 129 -10.43 -2.93 4.37
N THR A 130 -11.57 -3.51 3.99
CA THR A 130 -12.22 -4.53 4.83
C THR A 130 -11.37 -5.80 4.88
N TRP A 131 -10.78 -6.23 3.76
CA TRP A 131 -9.89 -7.39 3.74
C TRP A 131 -8.62 -7.13 4.54
N ALA A 132 -7.92 -6.03 4.25
CA ALA A 132 -6.66 -5.68 4.90
C ALA A 132 -6.86 -5.52 6.42
N GLY A 133 -7.90 -4.78 6.81
CA GLY A 133 -8.27 -4.52 8.19
C GLY A 133 -8.64 -5.78 8.97
N ALA A 134 -9.59 -6.58 8.47
CA ALA A 134 -10.11 -7.75 9.19
C ALA A 134 -9.06 -8.87 9.30
N SER A 135 -8.35 -9.13 8.20
CA SER A 135 -7.29 -10.14 8.15
C SER A 135 -6.10 -9.71 9.00
N CYS A 136 -5.69 -8.44 8.94
CA CYS A 136 -4.64 -7.95 9.82
C CYS A 136 -5.07 -8.01 11.28
N TYR A 137 -6.25 -7.52 11.64
CA TYR A 137 -6.75 -7.48 13.03
C TYR A 137 -6.83 -8.86 13.68
N SER A 138 -7.16 -9.89 12.90
CA SER A 138 -7.33 -11.26 13.41
C SER A 138 -6.06 -12.11 13.31
N TYR A 139 -4.99 -11.59 12.71
CA TYR A 139 -3.74 -12.31 12.53
C TYR A 139 -3.01 -12.60 13.86
N THR A 140 -2.53 -13.84 14.03
CA THR A 140 -1.86 -14.30 15.27
C THR A 140 -0.43 -14.82 15.05
N GLY A 141 0.16 -14.60 13.87
CA GLY A 141 1.63 -14.69 13.70
C GLY A 141 2.22 -15.98 13.12
N SER A 142 1.44 -16.85 12.46
CA SER A 142 1.95 -18.15 11.94
C SER A 142 2.13 -18.27 10.42
N GLY A 143 2.18 -17.15 9.68
CA GLY A 143 2.45 -17.07 8.23
C GLY A 143 1.21 -16.76 7.37
N GLY A 144 1.41 -16.53 6.06
CA GLY A 144 0.34 -16.34 5.06
C GLY A 144 -0.12 -14.89 4.84
N ASP A 145 -1.28 -14.75 4.17
CA ASP A 145 -1.97 -13.49 3.77
C ASP A 145 -2.15 -12.47 4.90
N GLY A 146 -2.06 -12.88 6.17
CA GLY A 146 -2.19 -11.99 7.32
C GLY A 146 -1.09 -10.92 7.43
N LEU A 147 0.16 -11.26 7.08
CA LEU A 147 1.25 -10.28 7.03
C LEU A 147 1.04 -9.29 5.88
N GLN A 148 0.67 -9.80 4.71
CA GLN A 148 0.37 -8.99 3.53
C GLN A 148 -0.80 -8.03 3.83
N ALA A 149 -1.86 -8.51 4.48
CA ALA A 149 -2.99 -7.70 4.91
C ALA A 149 -2.57 -6.58 5.88
N CYS A 150 -1.66 -6.85 6.81
CA CYS A 150 -1.12 -5.81 7.70
C CYS A 150 -0.26 -4.78 6.97
N GLN A 151 0.53 -5.21 5.98
CA GLN A 151 1.26 -4.30 5.10
C GLN A 151 0.29 -3.43 4.27
N SER A 152 -0.76 -4.03 3.71
CA SER A 152 -1.80 -3.33 2.95
C SER A 152 -2.53 -2.31 3.82
N LEU A 153 -2.94 -2.67 5.04
CA LEU A 153 -3.56 -1.73 5.97
C LEU A 153 -2.62 -0.55 6.27
N GLY A 154 -1.33 -0.82 6.44
CA GLY A 154 -0.33 0.21 6.62
C GLY A 154 -0.17 1.12 5.40
N ASN A 155 -0.22 0.56 4.19
CA ASN A 155 -0.21 1.34 2.94
C ASN A 155 -1.44 2.22 2.80
N LEU A 156 -2.63 1.72 3.18
CA LEU A 156 -3.85 2.54 3.20
C LEU A 156 -3.74 3.70 4.20
N CYS A 157 -3.11 3.50 5.37
CA CYS A 157 -2.82 4.58 6.30
C CYS A 157 -1.80 5.58 5.71
N ALA A 158 -0.76 5.08 5.04
CA ALA A 158 0.22 5.93 4.37
C ALA A 158 -0.44 6.79 3.29
N LEU A 159 -1.33 6.24 2.45
CA LEU A 159 -2.12 6.99 1.45
C LEU A 159 -2.96 8.12 2.07
N GLN A 160 -3.39 7.96 3.33
CA GLN A 160 -4.06 9.02 4.09
C GLN A 160 -3.08 9.96 4.79
N LEU A 161 -1.83 10.00 4.32
CA LEU A 161 -0.74 10.80 4.88
C LEU A 161 -0.53 10.58 6.38
N HIS A 162 -0.84 9.39 6.88
CA HIS A 162 -0.81 9.02 8.30
C HIS A 162 -1.78 9.81 9.19
N ASP A 163 -2.84 10.40 8.63
CA ASP A 163 -3.85 11.12 9.40
C ASP A 163 -4.53 10.18 10.43
N PRO A 164 -4.35 10.41 11.74
CA PRO A 164 -4.89 9.55 12.80
C PRO A 164 -6.42 9.52 12.84
N SER A 165 -7.08 10.51 12.23
CA SER A 165 -8.55 10.56 12.10
C SER A 165 -9.09 9.68 10.97
N SER A 166 -8.24 9.26 10.04
CA SER A 166 -8.62 8.32 8.99
C SER A 166 -8.92 6.93 9.56
N MET A 167 -9.90 6.23 8.99
CA MET A 167 -10.26 4.89 9.48
C MET A 167 -9.12 3.87 9.32
N ALA A 168 -8.30 4.01 8.26
CA ALA A 168 -7.15 3.13 8.02
C ALA A 168 -6.10 3.27 9.13
N CYS A 169 -5.70 4.51 9.44
CA CYS A 169 -4.74 4.76 10.51
C CYS A 169 -5.32 4.46 11.90
N SER A 170 -6.58 4.80 12.15
CA SER A 170 -7.25 4.48 13.41
C SER A 170 -7.31 2.97 13.67
N LEU A 171 -7.68 2.17 12.65
CA LEU A 171 -7.69 0.71 12.76
C LEU A 171 -6.27 0.17 12.93
N PHE A 172 -5.31 0.69 12.16
CA PHE A 172 -3.90 0.31 12.29
C PHE A 172 -3.38 0.52 13.72
N SER A 173 -3.61 1.70 14.31
CA SER A 173 -3.26 2.03 15.69
C SER A 173 -3.98 1.13 16.70
N ALA A 174 -5.24 0.77 16.46
CA ALA A 174 -5.96 -0.16 17.31
C ALA A 174 -5.34 -1.57 17.30
N VAL A 175 -4.89 -2.05 16.13
CA VAL A 175 -4.16 -3.33 16.04
C VAL A 175 -2.80 -3.21 16.73
N LEU A 176 -2.06 -2.12 16.50
CA LEU A 176 -0.77 -1.85 17.12
C LEU A 176 -0.85 -1.88 18.65
N ASN A 177 -1.86 -1.24 19.24
CA ASN A 177 -2.05 -1.22 20.69
C ASN A 177 -2.32 -2.61 21.30
N ASN A 178 -2.80 -3.57 20.50
CA ASN A 178 -2.98 -4.96 20.92
C ASN A 178 -1.75 -5.84 20.65
N ARG A 179 -0.80 -5.34 19.86
CA ARG A 179 0.41 -6.06 19.41
C ARG A 179 1.67 -5.28 19.70
N LEU A 180 1.68 -4.54 20.81
CA LEU A 180 2.84 -3.77 21.23
C LEU A 180 4.08 -4.66 21.21
N GLY A 181 5.15 -4.11 20.67
CA GLY A 181 6.39 -4.83 20.45
C GLY A 181 7.57 -3.87 20.51
N ASN A 182 8.74 -4.48 20.57
CA ASN A 182 10.02 -3.81 20.38
C ASN A 182 10.80 -4.64 19.35
N ASN A 183 10.28 -4.67 18.12
CA ASN A 183 10.91 -5.44 17.06
C ASN A 183 12.18 -4.74 16.59
N HIS A 184 13.29 -5.48 16.49
CA HIS A 184 14.61 -4.94 16.14
C HIS A 184 15.07 -3.74 16.99
N GLY A 185 14.69 -3.67 18.27
CA GLY A 185 15.11 -2.58 19.16
C GLY A 185 14.36 -1.26 18.95
N GLN A 186 13.37 -1.23 18.06
CA GLN A 186 12.56 -0.05 17.78
C GLN A 186 11.28 -0.03 18.62
N THR A 187 11.13 1.02 19.43
CA THR A 187 9.94 1.22 20.26
C THR A 187 8.75 1.59 19.36
N GLY A 188 7.57 1.04 19.65
CA GLY A 188 6.40 1.24 18.79
C GLY A 188 6.37 0.36 17.53
N TRP A 189 7.38 -0.49 17.30
CA TRP A 189 7.30 -1.51 16.26
C TRP A 189 6.54 -2.75 16.77
N GLY A 190 5.24 -2.76 16.50
CA GLY A 190 4.35 -3.86 16.86
C GLY A 190 4.72 -5.19 16.20
N VAL A 191 4.48 -6.29 16.94
CA VAL A 191 4.71 -7.64 16.46
C VAL A 191 3.82 -7.89 15.24
N THR A 192 4.42 -8.37 14.13
CA THR A 192 3.74 -8.67 12.85
C THR A 192 3.11 -7.49 12.12
N LEU A 193 3.43 -6.25 12.51
CA LEU A 193 2.97 -5.04 11.85
C LEU A 193 4.13 -4.36 11.11
N PRO A 194 3.86 -3.62 10.01
CA PRO A 194 4.81 -2.62 9.56
C PRO A 194 5.02 -1.57 10.64
N TRP A 195 6.19 -0.95 10.65
CA TRP A 195 6.45 0.21 11.50
C TRP A 195 6.21 1.47 10.67
N LEU A 196 5.21 2.26 11.06
CA LEU A 196 4.74 3.42 10.27
C LEU A 196 5.05 4.77 10.90
N THR A 197 5.10 4.84 12.23
CA THR A 197 5.21 6.09 12.98
C THR A 197 6.22 5.93 14.10
N TYR A 198 7.02 6.97 14.32
CA TYR A 198 7.83 7.11 15.51
C TYR A 198 6.93 7.57 16.66
N ILE A 199 7.09 6.97 17.84
CA ILE A 199 6.31 7.32 19.04
C ILE A 199 7.15 8.05 20.08
N GLU A 200 8.45 8.14 19.83
CA GLU A 200 9.43 8.93 20.55
C GLU A 200 9.25 10.42 20.30
N GLU A 201 9.82 11.24 21.17
CA GLU A 201 9.84 12.70 21.00
C GLU A 201 10.64 13.08 19.74
N ALA A 202 10.25 14.18 19.08
CA ALA A 202 10.87 14.62 17.83
C ALA A 202 12.39 14.77 17.92
N SER A 203 12.89 15.26 19.06
CA SER A 203 14.33 15.40 19.31
C SER A 203 15.06 14.05 19.36
N ASP A 204 14.44 13.02 19.93
CA ASP A 204 15.07 11.70 20.05
C ASP A 204 15.21 11.03 18.69
N VAL A 205 14.22 11.24 17.80
CA VAL A 205 14.24 10.75 16.42
C VAL A 205 15.28 11.50 15.57
N ARG A 206 15.32 12.83 15.67
CA ARG A 206 16.21 13.67 14.85
C ARG A 206 17.68 13.58 15.29
N ASP A 207 17.92 13.58 16.60
CA ASP A 207 19.25 13.73 17.17
C ASP A 207 19.89 12.38 17.54
N GLY A 208 19.32 11.27 17.05
CA GLY A 208 19.84 9.91 17.22
C GLY A 208 21.29 9.77 16.72
N THR A 209 22.10 8.99 17.43
CA THR A 209 23.56 8.86 17.18
C THR A 209 24.01 7.42 16.93
N ASP A 210 23.09 6.55 16.55
CA ASP A 210 23.34 5.10 16.42
C ASP A 210 24.16 4.71 15.17
N ILE A 211 24.45 5.66 14.27
CA ILE A 211 25.22 5.44 13.05
C ILE A 211 26.72 5.63 13.35
N GLU A 212 27.53 4.60 13.11
CA GLU A 212 28.97 4.59 13.41
C GLU A 212 29.84 5.03 12.21
N MET A 213 29.34 4.95 10.98
CA MET A 213 30.10 5.37 9.80
C MET A 213 30.57 6.82 9.88
N GLN A 214 31.83 7.03 9.50
CA GLN A 214 32.42 8.36 9.39
C GLN A 214 32.30 8.86 7.96
N LEU A 215 31.62 10.00 7.81
CA LEU A 215 31.41 10.64 6.52
C LEU A 215 32.25 11.92 6.40
N THR A 216 32.66 12.21 5.17
CA THR A 216 33.29 13.48 4.78
C THR A 216 32.40 14.18 3.76
N PHE A 217 32.64 15.47 3.48
CA PHE A 217 31.91 16.18 2.41
C PHE A 217 32.15 15.60 1.00
N ALA A 218 33.10 14.68 0.84
CA ALA A 218 33.32 13.93 -0.41
C ALA A 218 32.58 12.59 -0.44
N SER A 219 31.95 12.18 0.67
CA SER A 219 31.26 10.90 0.80
C SER A 219 29.87 10.95 0.16
N GLU A 220 29.49 9.84 -0.47
CA GLU A 220 28.11 9.53 -0.85
C GLU A 220 27.52 8.54 0.16
N MET A 221 26.29 8.79 0.56
CA MET A 221 25.47 7.94 1.41
C MET A 221 24.75 6.92 0.54
N ARG A 222 24.65 5.69 1.02
CA ARG A 222 23.84 4.66 0.36
C ARG A 222 22.50 4.53 1.07
N ILE A 223 21.42 4.82 0.35
CA ILE A 223 20.05 4.69 0.86
C ILE A 223 19.39 3.51 0.16
N ILE A 224 18.80 2.60 0.94
CA ILE A 224 18.05 1.44 0.48
C ILE A 224 16.57 1.64 0.82
N LEU A 225 15.70 1.35 -0.14
CA LEU A 225 14.25 1.41 0.00
C LEU A 225 13.69 -0.01 0.05
N ALA A 226 13.01 -0.37 1.13
CA ALA A 226 12.15 -1.56 1.13
C ALA A 226 10.85 -1.22 0.41
N LYS A 227 10.55 -1.92 -0.67
CA LYS A 227 9.47 -1.60 -1.59
C LYS A 227 8.26 -2.51 -1.39
N TYR A 228 7.07 -1.94 -1.40
CA TYR A 228 5.80 -2.65 -1.28
C TYR A 228 4.79 -2.19 -2.34
N SER A 229 4.01 -3.12 -2.87
CA SER A 229 2.83 -2.83 -3.68
C SER A 229 1.66 -2.40 -2.79
N LEU A 230 0.63 -1.81 -3.39
CA LEU A 230 -0.58 -1.36 -2.72
C LEU A 230 -1.29 -2.46 -1.90
N ASP A 231 -1.33 -3.70 -2.43
CA ASP A 231 -1.94 -4.84 -1.76
C ASP A 231 -1.10 -5.41 -0.60
N GLY A 232 0.05 -4.78 -0.28
CA GLY A 232 0.91 -5.14 0.84
C GLY A 232 2.00 -6.17 0.51
N THR A 233 2.16 -6.57 -0.75
CA THR A 233 3.23 -7.49 -1.16
C THR A 233 4.58 -6.80 -1.05
N TRP A 234 5.54 -7.45 -0.39
CA TRP A 234 6.92 -6.99 -0.39
C TRP A 234 7.60 -7.33 -1.71
N LEU A 235 8.10 -6.32 -2.41
CA LEU A 235 8.69 -6.43 -3.74
C LEU A 235 10.23 -6.52 -3.71
N GLY A 236 10.83 -6.34 -2.53
CA GLY A 236 12.28 -6.42 -2.32
C GLY A 236 12.89 -5.13 -1.79
N MET A 237 14.22 -5.08 -1.83
CA MET A 237 15.02 -3.91 -1.51
C MET A 237 15.58 -3.34 -2.80
N GLU A 238 15.56 -2.01 -2.97
CA GLU A 238 16.22 -1.33 -4.08
C GLU A 238 17.03 -0.13 -3.58
N GLU A 239 18.12 0.19 -4.29
CA GLU A 239 18.91 1.38 -3.96
C GLU A 239 18.19 2.64 -4.45
N MET A 240 18.15 3.66 -3.60
CA MET A 240 17.61 4.97 -3.95
C MET A 240 18.53 5.63 -4.98
N SER A 241 17.95 6.08 -6.09
CA SER A 241 18.68 6.66 -7.20
C SER A 241 17.87 7.73 -7.91
N THR A 242 16.70 7.41 -8.44
CA THR A 242 15.95 8.32 -9.30
C THR A 242 14.46 8.31 -9.03
N GLN A 243 14.03 7.56 -8.03
CA GLN A 243 12.64 7.43 -7.61
C GLN A 243 11.98 8.79 -7.28
N PRO A 244 12.67 9.80 -6.71
CA PRO A 244 12.10 11.15 -6.54
C PRO A 244 11.69 11.86 -7.84
N TYR A 245 12.15 11.38 -9.01
CA TYR A 245 11.85 11.96 -10.32
C TYR A 245 10.77 11.14 -11.07
N TYR A 246 9.60 10.98 -10.45
CA TYR A 246 8.55 10.05 -10.87
C TYR A 246 7.73 10.46 -12.11
N CYS A 247 7.92 11.67 -12.66
CA CYS A 247 7.10 12.19 -13.79
C CYS A 247 7.74 12.05 -15.18
N GLY A 248 8.68 11.13 -15.36
CA GLY A 248 9.33 10.87 -16.65
C GLY A 248 10.10 12.06 -17.25
N VAL A 249 10.25 13.17 -16.50
CA VAL A 249 10.95 14.37 -16.93
C VAL A 249 12.44 14.04 -17.10
N GLY A 250 13.01 14.44 -18.25
CA GLY A 250 14.45 14.41 -18.42
C GLY A 250 15.13 15.33 -17.41
N ALA A 251 16.13 14.81 -16.69
CA ALA A 251 16.76 15.52 -15.59
C ALA A 251 17.49 16.80 -16.04
N PRO A 252 17.57 17.84 -15.20
CA PRO A 252 18.50 18.95 -15.38
C PRO A 252 19.96 18.52 -15.16
N ASP A 253 20.85 19.10 -15.96
CA ASP A 253 22.26 18.74 -16.16
C ASP A 253 23.13 18.81 -14.88
N THR A 254 23.72 17.69 -14.43
CA THR A 254 24.85 17.74 -13.47
C THR A 254 25.85 16.58 -13.63
N SER A 255 27.11 16.90 -13.32
CA SER A 255 28.35 16.15 -13.63
C SER A 255 28.72 14.98 -12.71
N ALA A 256 27.79 14.40 -11.94
CA ALA A 256 28.15 13.52 -10.82
C ALA A 256 27.39 12.17 -10.69
N GLY A 257 26.87 11.62 -11.78
CA GLY A 257 26.60 10.18 -11.88
C GLY A 257 25.26 9.68 -11.32
N GLY A 258 24.61 8.82 -12.12
CA GLY A 258 23.34 8.15 -11.84
C GLY A 258 22.69 7.74 -13.16
N GLY A 259 23.18 6.69 -13.82
CA GLY A 259 22.77 6.35 -15.21
C GLY A 259 22.99 7.50 -16.20
N GLN A 260 22.37 7.48 -17.39
CA GLN A 260 22.47 8.62 -18.32
C GLN A 260 21.84 9.88 -17.70
N SER A 261 22.67 10.60 -16.95
CA SER A 261 22.50 11.98 -16.48
C SER A 261 21.40 12.22 -15.44
N ARG A 262 21.45 11.62 -14.24
CA ARG A 262 20.55 11.98 -13.12
C ARG A 262 21.34 12.39 -11.86
N SER A 263 20.93 13.47 -11.19
CA SER A 263 21.62 14.06 -10.03
C SER A 263 21.39 13.22 -8.76
N SER A 264 22.41 12.49 -8.32
CA SER A 264 22.43 11.81 -7.00
C SER A 264 22.83 12.76 -5.85
N LYS A 265 22.81 14.09 -6.05
CA LYS A 265 23.38 15.04 -5.08
C LYS A 265 22.75 14.97 -3.69
N TYR A 266 21.48 14.56 -3.60
CA TYR A 266 20.81 14.33 -2.32
C TYR A 266 21.39 13.13 -1.54
N LEU A 267 22.17 12.26 -2.18
CA LEU A 267 22.97 11.22 -1.53
C LEU A 267 24.31 11.75 -1.03
N LYS A 268 24.75 12.96 -1.38
CA LYS A 268 26.03 13.49 -0.89
C LYS A 268 25.91 13.96 0.55
N PHE A 269 26.85 13.53 1.39
CA PHE A 269 26.86 13.93 2.78
C PHE A 269 27.11 15.44 2.95
N GLY A 270 26.38 16.06 3.88
CA GLY A 270 26.46 17.49 4.17
C GLY A 270 25.94 18.39 3.04
N HIS A 271 25.13 17.84 2.14
CA HIS A 271 24.51 18.59 1.05
C HIS A 271 23.00 18.71 1.25
N SER A 272 22.50 19.94 1.29
CA SER A 272 21.06 20.23 1.23
C SER A 272 20.69 20.62 -0.19
N MET A 273 19.60 20.06 -0.70
CA MET A 273 19.12 20.31 -2.05
C MET A 273 17.63 20.61 -2.02
N THR A 274 17.22 21.58 -2.84
CA THR A 274 15.81 21.82 -3.15
C THR A 274 15.70 21.83 -4.67
N GLU A 275 14.83 20.98 -5.19
CA GLU A 275 14.53 20.91 -6.62
C GLU A 275 13.06 21.20 -6.86
N THR A 276 12.79 21.83 -7.99
CA THR A 276 11.44 22.07 -8.49
C THR A 276 11.41 21.66 -9.94
N PHE A 277 10.45 20.81 -10.31
CA PHE A 277 10.24 20.35 -11.67
C PHE A 277 8.75 20.36 -12.01
N GLU A 278 8.44 20.45 -13.30
CA GLU A 278 7.08 20.34 -13.80
C GLU A 278 6.74 18.88 -14.10
N CYS A 279 5.54 18.46 -13.73
CA CYS A 279 5.06 17.09 -13.86
C CYS A 279 3.73 17.07 -14.62
N ASP A 280 3.64 16.30 -15.71
CA ASP A 280 2.34 15.95 -16.29
C ASP A 280 1.72 14.82 -15.47
N LEU A 281 0.78 15.15 -14.57
CA LEU A 281 0.12 14.17 -13.71
C LEU A 281 -0.62 13.07 -14.51
N LYS A 282 -0.99 13.34 -15.78
CA LYS A 282 -1.61 12.31 -16.63
C LYS A 282 -0.65 11.16 -16.93
N SER A 283 0.65 11.44 -16.97
CA SER A 283 1.66 10.40 -17.17
C SER A 283 1.69 9.40 -16.01
N LEU A 284 1.23 9.80 -14.82
CA LEU A 284 1.23 8.95 -13.61
C LEU A 284 -0.01 8.06 -13.49
N LEU A 285 -1.08 8.32 -14.25
CA LEU A 285 -2.34 7.57 -14.13
C LEU A 285 -2.23 6.10 -14.52
N GLY A 286 -1.22 5.75 -15.34
CA GLY A 286 -0.92 4.37 -15.72
C GLY A 286 0.24 3.76 -14.93
N GLU A 287 0.88 4.54 -14.05
CA GLU A 287 2.04 4.11 -13.28
C GLU A 287 1.61 3.52 -11.95
N GLU A 288 2.31 2.46 -11.53
CA GLU A 288 2.05 1.80 -10.27
C GLU A 288 2.57 2.63 -9.10
N ALA A 289 1.70 2.93 -8.14
CA ALA A 289 2.09 3.57 -6.89
C ALA A 289 2.74 2.55 -5.96
N PHE A 290 3.97 2.82 -5.54
CA PHE A 290 4.73 2.00 -4.60
C PHE A 290 4.93 2.71 -3.27
N PHE A 291 5.07 1.90 -2.22
CA PHE A 291 5.34 2.35 -0.86
C PHE A 291 6.75 1.94 -0.44
N TYR A 292 7.44 2.85 0.24
CA TYR A 292 8.84 2.70 0.57
C TYR A 292 9.07 2.92 2.06
N ASP A 293 9.83 2.02 2.68
CA ASP A 293 10.47 2.26 3.97
C ASP A 293 11.97 2.52 3.72
N PRO A 294 12.50 3.72 4.00
CA PRO A 294 13.87 4.08 3.70
C PRO A 294 14.84 3.68 4.82
N TYR A 295 16.04 3.28 4.43
CA TYR A 295 17.15 2.96 5.32
C TYR A 295 18.45 3.55 4.79
N ILE A 296 19.30 4.04 5.67
CA ILE A 296 20.69 4.36 5.37
C ILE A 296 21.56 3.15 5.71
N VAL A 297 22.53 2.85 4.85
CA VAL A 297 23.53 1.84 5.15
C VAL A 297 24.62 2.48 6.00
N ASP A 298 24.85 1.94 7.19
CA ASP A 298 26.07 2.21 7.93
C ASP A 298 27.21 1.36 7.34
N GLU A 299 28.10 1.98 6.57
CA GLU A 299 29.22 1.29 5.92
C GLU A 299 30.29 0.79 6.90
N ALA A 300 30.28 1.24 8.17
CA ALA A 300 31.19 0.74 9.20
C ALA A 300 30.75 -0.63 9.74
N THR A 301 29.45 -0.84 9.92
CA THR A 301 28.86 -2.06 10.51
C THR A 301 28.21 -2.97 9.48
N GLY A 302 27.79 -2.42 8.34
CA GLY A 302 26.94 -3.07 7.34
C GLY A 302 25.46 -3.09 7.71
N GLU A 303 25.06 -2.44 8.81
CA GLU A 303 23.68 -2.41 9.29
C GLU A 303 22.83 -1.39 8.54
N LEU A 304 21.51 -1.62 8.52
CA LEU A 304 20.52 -0.73 7.94
C LEU A 304 19.85 0.07 9.04
N HIS A 305 20.06 1.38 9.05
CA HIS A 305 19.41 2.28 9.99
C HIS A 305 18.18 2.92 9.33
N PRO A 306 17.01 2.89 9.98
CA PRO A 306 15.79 3.47 9.43
C PRO A 306 15.94 4.98 9.28
N ILE A 307 15.46 5.55 8.17
CA ILE A 307 15.40 7.00 7.96
C ILE A 307 14.00 7.48 8.31
N ALA A 308 13.91 8.46 9.22
CA ALA A 308 12.67 9.13 9.55
C ALA A 308 12.19 10.01 8.40
N VAL A 309 10.90 9.97 8.10
CA VAL A 309 10.26 10.77 7.04
C VAL A 309 9.44 11.87 7.68
N LEU A 310 9.78 13.12 7.37
CA LEU A 310 9.00 14.29 7.76
C LEU A 310 8.06 14.69 6.61
N ASN A 311 6.77 14.38 6.76
CA ASN A 311 5.75 14.79 5.79
C ASN A 311 5.21 16.19 6.13
N VAL A 312 5.57 17.20 5.35
CA VAL A 312 5.10 18.59 5.55
C VAL A 312 3.59 18.78 5.37
N ASN A 313 2.91 17.84 4.69
CA ASN A 313 1.45 17.84 4.54
C ASN A 313 0.73 17.01 5.60
N TYR A 314 1.45 16.49 6.61
CA TYR A 314 0.84 15.79 7.74
C TYR A 314 -0.10 16.73 8.51
N GLY A 315 -1.27 16.21 8.86
CA GLY A 315 -2.21 16.89 9.75
C GLY A 315 -2.96 15.87 10.60
N ASP A 316 -3.16 16.20 11.87
CA ASP A 316 -3.84 15.33 12.85
C ASP A 316 -5.34 15.64 12.99
N GLY A 317 -5.88 16.45 12.06
CA GLY A 317 -7.25 16.96 12.08
C GLY A 317 -7.43 18.24 12.91
N VAL A 318 -6.47 18.61 13.76
CA VAL A 318 -6.50 19.80 14.61
C VAL A 318 -5.37 20.78 14.25
N SER A 319 -4.20 20.25 13.89
CA SER A 319 -2.96 20.96 13.68
C SER A 319 -2.18 20.41 12.48
N THR A 320 -1.14 21.13 12.09
CA THR A 320 -0.18 20.75 11.04
C THR A 320 1.21 20.88 11.63
N PRO A 321 1.63 19.95 12.51
CA PRO A 321 2.83 20.10 13.33
C PRO A 321 4.09 20.22 12.48
N ASN A 322 4.13 19.54 11.33
CA ASN A 322 5.31 19.54 10.44
C ASN A 322 5.43 20.80 9.57
N LEU A 323 4.54 21.79 9.74
CA LEU A 323 4.59 23.05 9.00
C LEU A 323 5.34 24.11 9.83
N ASN A 324 6.66 23.97 9.88
CA ASN A 324 7.52 24.81 10.70
C ASN A 324 7.84 26.14 10.02
N ILE A 325 7.65 27.25 10.75
CA ILE A 325 8.05 28.59 10.31
C ILE A 325 9.38 28.99 10.97
N ARG A 326 9.68 28.42 12.15
CA ARG A 326 10.89 28.64 12.94
C ARG A 326 11.42 27.31 13.46
N ALA A 327 12.72 27.26 13.76
CA ALA A 327 13.36 26.05 14.30
C ALA A 327 12.78 25.56 15.64
N LEU A 328 12.18 26.46 16.45
CA LEU A 328 11.49 26.07 17.69
C LEU A 328 10.18 25.33 17.44
N ASP A 329 9.61 25.47 16.24
CA ASP A 329 8.41 24.76 15.83
C ASP A 329 8.75 23.29 15.47
N GLU A 330 10.03 22.91 15.31
CA GLU A 330 10.46 21.52 15.07
C GLU A 330 10.39 20.61 16.32
N LEU A 331 9.91 21.12 17.45
CA LEU A 331 9.83 20.34 18.70
C LEU A 331 8.61 19.43 18.73
N ASP A 332 7.55 19.76 18.01
CA ASP A 332 6.34 18.95 17.86
C ASP A 332 6.27 18.21 16.52
N ASP A 333 7.38 18.12 15.79
CA ASP A 333 7.48 17.36 14.54
C ASP A 333 7.03 15.90 14.73
N VAL A 334 6.19 15.44 13.81
CA VAL A 334 5.73 14.06 13.74
C VAL A 334 6.43 13.36 12.59
N PHE A 335 7.27 12.40 12.95
CA PHE A 335 7.99 11.57 11.99
C PHE A 335 7.22 10.28 11.67
N THR A 336 7.14 9.99 10.38
CA THR A 336 6.63 8.72 9.86
C THR A 336 7.76 7.94 9.22
N ARG A 337 7.46 6.75 8.70
CA ARG A 337 8.47 5.87 8.10
C ARG A 337 8.16 5.52 6.67
N ARG A 338 6.93 5.03 6.44
CA ARG A 338 6.49 4.66 5.11
C ARG A 338 6.09 5.89 4.33
N PHE A 339 6.51 5.96 3.08
CA PHE A 339 6.10 7.04 2.18
C PHE A 339 5.91 6.53 0.75
N PHE A 340 5.34 7.37 -0.10
CA PHE A 340 5.17 7.14 -1.52
C PHE A 340 5.45 8.45 -2.25
N PHE A 341 5.80 8.38 -3.53
CA PHE A 341 6.17 9.56 -4.31
C PHE A 341 4.96 10.24 -4.97
N PHE A 342 3.98 9.45 -5.41
CA PHE A 342 2.74 9.93 -6.00
C PHE A 342 1.59 8.98 -5.65
N ASP A 343 0.38 9.53 -5.65
CA ASP A 343 -0.85 8.78 -5.46
C ASP A 343 -1.65 8.81 -6.76
N SER A 344 -1.70 7.67 -7.44
CA SER A 344 -2.49 7.42 -8.66
C SER A 344 -3.70 6.51 -8.39
N VAL A 345 -3.94 6.14 -7.12
CA VAL A 345 -4.84 5.03 -6.78
C VAL A 345 -5.93 5.43 -5.80
N SER A 346 -5.73 6.45 -4.95
CA SER A 346 -6.64 6.72 -3.86
C SER A 346 -7.81 7.65 -4.21
N GLY A 347 -7.81 8.30 -5.39
CA GLY A 347 -8.86 9.24 -5.81
C GLY A 347 -9.09 9.34 -7.30
#